data_AF-A0A956D4B4-F1
#
_entry.id   AF-A0A956D4B4-F1
#
_cell.length_a   1.000
_cell.length_b   1.000
_cell.length_c   1.000
_cell.angle_alpha   90.00
_cell.angle_beta   90.00
_cell.angle_gamma   90.00
#
_symmetry.space_group_name_H-M   'P 1'
#
loop_
_entity.id
_entity.type
_entity.pdbx_description
1 polymer ?
#
loop_
_entity_poly.entity_id
_entity_poly.type
_entity_poly.pdbx_seq_one_letter_code
_entity_poly.pdbx_strand_id
1 'polypeptide(L)'
;LLYTIGQLNGDNGVSRLDHLRLEDVQTTPDEAGGYTIRYHATLVAAWGRRSRVPTEYTFQLPRDMSSAGIDRFVEAYSHSCVDWGAHDVSAGSMWYYYRPSRSGCSLAEGDVVPAVATVSVSDINTTGRFPEYDMVWADDALRVVAVYGKYEDGATSGDAGIDGYNRFLDAMRRELEGHDGFSTEPADLRSNPGVETPEVTFRANLDGGRSIEVVAILVDNVRTAGRAFDDRYGELSTNADLIVYNGHAGLGANIRALASKGRWTQGQYAIVFMNGCDTYAYVDTALWDAHAAVNPDDEIGTRYADIVMNAMPSYFSNMPAATMALIRGLMSYDEPRTYEQIFHDISSSQVVLVSGEQDNTYTPGGGGDPTPVPTWGGITESGALARGDETRFETPTLPAGRYVFSITGNGDADLYVRIGSAPTTGAYDCRPYKSDANETCEVELAADAPVHLMVRGYTESDFSLMGSSL
;
A
#
# COMPACT_ATOMS: atom_id res chain seq x y z
N LEU A 1 15.80 16.07 4.80
CA LEU A 1 14.99 15.33 5.79
C LEU A 1 15.20 13.81 5.74
N LEU A 2 16.33 13.28 5.24
CA LEU A 2 16.56 11.82 5.17
C LEU A 2 16.45 11.10 6.52
N TYR A 3 16.72 11.79 7.62
CA TYR A 3 16.58 11.28 8.98
C TYR A 3 15.16 10.83 9.33
N THR A 4 14.12 11.28 8.62
CA THR A 4 12.74 10.82 8.86
C THR A 4 12.57 9.35 8.47
N ILE A 5 13.28 8.89 7.42
CA ILE A 5 13.21 7.51 6.93
C ILE A 5 13.65 6.55 8.03
N GLY A 6 14.87 6.73 8.55
CA GLY A 6 15.39 5.83 9.56
C GLY A 6 14.60 5.85 10.85
N GLN A 7 14.20 7.05 11.30
CA GLN A 7 13.44 7.17 12.55
C GLN A 7 12.11 6.43 12.46
N LEU A 8 11.32 6.69 11.42
CA LEU A 8 10.04 6.02 11.21
C LEU A 8 10.20 4.52 11.00
N ASN A 9 11.27 4.08 10.31
CA ASN A 9 11.54 2.65 10.11
C ASN A 9 11.75 1.93 11.45
N GLY A 10 12.34 2.61 12.44
CA GLY A 10 12.41 2.12 13.82
C GLY A 10 11.06 1.82 14.47
N ASP A 11 9.99 2.47 14.01
CA ASP A 11 8.63 2.35 14.51
C ASP A 11 7.69 1.63 13.52
N ASN A 12 8.25 0.82 12.61
CA ASN A 12 7.53 0.13 11.52
C ASN A 12 6.75 1.07 10.58
N GLY A 13 7.30 2.26 10.31
CA GLY A 13 6.79 3.19 9.32
C GLY A 13 7.90 3.63 8.37
N VAL A 14 7.55 4.41 7.35
CA VAL A 14 8.56 4.97 6.44
C VAL A 14 8.03 6.21 5.76
N SER A 15 8.83 7.28 5.76
CA SER A 15 8.47 8.53 5.07
C SER A 15 8.71 8.44 3.57
N ARG A 16 7.83 9.09 2.81
CA ARG A 16 7.95 9.33 1.38
C ARG A 16 8.52 10.73 1.14
N LEU A 17 9.74 10.83 0.61
CA LEU A 17 10.44 12.12 0.48
C LEU A 17 10.15 12.87 -0.82
N ASP A 18 9.70 12.20 -1.87
CA ASP A 18 9.22 12.83 -3.11
C ASP A 18 7.95 13.67 -2.87
N HIS A 19 7.16 13.34 -1.85
CA HIS A 19 5.98 14.10 -1.40
C HIS A 19 6.29 15.14 -0.30
N LEU A 20 7.58 15.41 -0.02
CA LEU A 20 7.94 16.41 0.96
C LEU A 20 7.61 17.82 0.44
N ARG A 21 6.72 18.51 1.15
CA ARG A 21 6.45 19.94 0.94
C ARG A 21 7.16 20.76 2.02
N LEU A 22 7.93 21.76 1.58
CA LEU A 22 8.55 22.74 2.46
C LEU A 22 7.91 24.11 2.23
N GLU A 23 7.43 24.71 3.32
CA GLU A 23 6.78 26.02 3.34
C GLU A 23 7.46 26.93 4.38
N ASP A 24 7.21 28.24 4.29
CA ASP A 24 7.73 29.25 5.23
C ASP A 24 9.25 29.16 5.48
N VAL A 25 10.02 28.85 4.44
CA VAL A 25 11.48 28.69 4.54
C VAL A 25 12.12 30.05 4.81
N GLN A 26 12.73 30.19 5.99
CA GLN A 26 13.43 31.39 6.44
C GLN A 26 14.87 31.06 6.76
N THR A 27 15.79 31.80 6.15
CA THR A 27 17.23 31.66 6.38
C THR A 27 17.76 32.91 7.08
N THR A 28 18.34 32.73 8.26
CA THR A 28 18.95 33.82 9.04
C THR A 28 20.42 33.51 9.29
N PRO A 29 21.37 34.42 8.99
CA PRO A 29 22.77 34.25 9.34
C PRO A 29 22.92 34.06 10.86
N ASP A 30 23.83 33.20 11.27
CA ASP A 30 24.23 33.09 12.67
C ASP A 30 25.49 33.95 12.97
N GLU A 31 25.77 34.18 14.25
CA GLU A 31 26.92 34.98 14.69
C GLU A 31 28.27 34.26 14.49
N ALA A 32 28.25 32.94 14.25
CA ALA A 32 29.42 32.09 14.06
C ALA A 32 29.80 31.90 12.56
N GLY A 33 29.09 32.57 11.64
CA GLY A 33 29.35 32.52 10.20
C GLY A 33 28.59 31.43 9.42
N GLY A 34 27.64 30.74 10.06
CA GLY A 34 26.69 29.82 9.44
C GLY A 34 25.29 30.43 9.24
N TYR A 35 24.29 29.56 9.08
CA TYR A 35 22.89 29.94 8.87
C TYR A 35 21.96 29.05 9.70
N THR A 36 20.94 29.67 10.28
CA THR A 36 19.76 28.97 10.80
C THR A 36 18.67 28.96 9.74
N ILE A 37 18.14 27.77 9.43
CA ILE A 37 17.02 27.58 8.51
C ILE A 37 15.79 27.13 9.30
N ARG A 38 14.71 27.89 9.23
CA ARG A 38 13.38 27.51 9.75
C ARG A 38 12.46 27.19 8.59
N TYR A 39 11.61 26.19 8.73
CA TYR A 39 10.68 25.76 7.71
C TYR A 39 9.50 25.03 8.35
N HIS A 40 8.37 24.99 7.64
CA HIS A 40 7.29 24.05 7.86
C HIS A 40 7.44 22.89 6.88
N ALA A 41 7.39 21.65 7.37
CA ALA A 41 7.51 20.46 6.53
C ALA A 41 6.24 19.61 6.65
N THR A 42 5.70 19.21 5.50
CA THR A 42 4.62 18.22 5.40
C THR A 42 5.12 17.06 4.55
N LEU A 43 4.92 15.83 5.01
CA LEU A 43 5.30 14.63 4.28
C LEU A 43 4.31 13.50 4.55
N VAL A 44 4.20 12.57 3.61
CA VAL A 44 3.41 11.35 3.78
C VAL A 44 4.31 10.25 4.34
N ALA A 45 3.76 9.40 5.21
CA ALA A 45 4.45 8.21 5.70
C ALA A 45 3.52 7.00 5.66
N ALA A 46 4.07 5.86 5.26
CA ALA A 46 3.44 4.57 5.53
C ALA A 46 3.60 4.25 7.02
N TRP A 47 2.59 3.62 7.60
CA TRP A 47 2.56 3.28 9.02
C TRP A 47 2.10 1.85 9.23
N GLY A 48 2.88 1.05 9.97
CA GLY A 48 2.70 -0.40 10.03
C GLY A 48 1.41 -0.88 10.69
N ARG A 49 0.65 -0.01 11.38
CA ARG A 49 -0.66 -0.36 11.95
C ARG A 49 -1.66 0.78 11.82
N ARG A 50 -2.62 0.62 10.91
CA ARG A 50 -3.71 1.59 10.68
C ARG A 50 -4.48 1.99 11.93
N SER A 51 -4.71 1.06 12.86
CA SER A 51 -5.43 1.31 14.12
C SER A 51 -4.60 1.99 15.22
N ARG A 52 -3.32 2.29 14.96
CA ARG A 52 -2.38 2.82 15.96
C ARG A 52 -1.51 3.93 15.38
N VAL A 53 -2.12 4.86 14.64
CA VAL A 53 -1.45 6.08 14.19
C VAL A 53 -1.38 7.06 15.38
N PRO A 54 -0.18 7.51 15.81
CA PRO A 54 -0.07 8.48 16.88
C PRO A 54 -0.60 9.84 16.43
N THR A 55 -0.99 10.71 17.37
CA THR A 55 -1.39 12.10 17.06
C THR A 55 -0.19 13.04 16.92
N GLU A 56 0.95 12.65 17.50
CA GLU A 56 2.21 13.39 17.45
C GLU A 56 3.39 12.42 17.30
N TYR A 57 4.43 12.85 16.60
CA TYR A 57 5.68 12.11 16.48
C TYR A 57 6.85 13.07 16.72
N THR A 58 7.79 12.70 17.60
CA THR A 58 8.97 13.52 17.89
C THR A 58 10.17 13.00 17.13
N PHE A 59 10.64 13.77 16.15
CA PHE A 59 11.90 13.50 15.47
C PHE A 59 13.08 14.08 16.25
N GLN A 60 14.19 13.36 16.28
CA GLN A 60 15.48 13.85 16.79
C GLN A 60 16.35 14.31 15.63
N LEU A 61 16.52 15.61 15.44
CA LEU A 61 17.27 16.17 14.31
C LEU A 61 18.69 16.54 14.75
N PRO A 62 19.75 16.26 13.97
CA PRO A 62 21.07 16.81 14.23
C PRO A 62 21.01 18.34 14.25
N ARG A 63 21.63 18.96 15.25
CA ARG A 63 21.65 20.41 15.40
C ARG A 63 22.55 21.10 14.37
N ASP A 64 23.74 20.56 14.15
CA ASP A 64 24.71 21.07 13.18
C ASP A 64 24.63 20.26 11.89
N MET A 65 23.95 20.83 10.88
CA MET A 65 23.77 20.23 9.56
C MET A 65 24.87 20.63 8.56
N SER A 66 25.95 21.29 9.00
CA SER A 66 27.13 21.49 8.15
C SER A 66 27.79 20.15 7.84
N SER A 67 28.57 20.07 6.75
CA SER A 67 29.30 18.82 6.42
C SER A 67 30.14 18.32 7.59
N ALA A 68 30.88 19.22 8.26
CA ALA A 68 31.70 18.86 9.42
C ALA A 68 30.85 18.48 10.65
N GLY A 69 29.67 19.09 10.81
CA GLY A 69 28.71 18.74 11.86
C GLY A 69 28.16 17.34 11.70
N ILE A 70 27.76 17.01 10.46
CA ILE A 70 27.29 15.68 10.08
C ILE A 70 28.39 14.63 10.32
N ASP A 71 29.63 14.89 9.91
CA ASP A 71 30.74 13.96 10.12
C ASP A 71 30.96 13.66 11.61
N ARG A 72 30.96 14.69 12.47
CA ARG A 72 31.06 14.53 13.92
C ARG A 72 29.87 13.77 14.51
N PHE A 73 28.66 14.05 14.03
CA PHE A 73 27.46 13.35 14.48
C PHE A 73 27.53 11.85 14.16
N VAL A 74 27.97 11.53 12.94
CA VAL A 74 28.15 10.13 12.50
C VAL A 74 29.23 9.45 13.31
N GLU A 75 30.38 10.10 13.52
CA GLU A 75 31.46 9.55 14.37
C GLU A 75 30.96 9.22 15.79
N ALA A 76 30.13 10.09 16.38
CA ALA A 76 29.62 9.91 17.72
C ALA A 76 28.53 8.82 17.83
N TYR A 77 27.65 8.69 16.81
CA TYR A 77 26.38 7.97 16.97
C TYR A 77 26.13 6.82 15.98
N SER A 78 26.98 6.64 14.96
CA SER A 78 26.82 5.61 13.92
C SER A 78 26.89 4.17 14.41
N HIS A 79 27.37 3.93 15.64
CA HIS A 79 27.44 2.58 16.22
C HIS A 79 26.28 2.27 17.18
N SER A 80 25.81 3.27 17.94
CA SER A 80 24.85 3.07 19.04
C SER A 80 23.42 3.49 18.68
N CYS A 81 23.27 4.43 17.75
CA CYS A 81 21.99 5.04 17.38
C CYS A 81 21.55 4.67 15.96
N VAL A 82 21.96 3.50 15.47
CA VAL A 82 21.55 2.98 14.17
C VAL A 82 20.77 1.67 14.32
N ASP A 83 20.32 1.03 13.24
CA ASP A 83 19.76 -0.32 13.27
C ASP A 83 20.83 -1.38 13.63
N TRP A 84 20.44 -2.54 14.17
CA TRP A 84 21.39 -3.60 14.53
C TRP A 84 22.05 -4.25 13.30
N GLY A 85 21.37 -4.27 12.15
CA GLY A 85 21.88 -4.78 10.88
C GLY A 85 22.56 -3.73 10.00
N ALA A 86 22.77 -2.51 10.53
CA ALA A 86 23.45 -1.44 9.80
C ALA A 86 24.89 -1.84 9.45
N HIS A 87 25.26 -1.68 8.18
CA HIS A 87 26.59 -1.94 7.64
C HIS A 87 26.99 -0.77 6.73
N ASP A 88 28.29 -0.54 6.58
CA ASP A 88 28.85 0.55 5.77
C ASP A 88 28.23 1.93 6.07
N VAL A 89 28.06 2.22 7.37
CA VAL A 89 27.47 3.47 7.85
C VAL A 89 28.42 4.64 7.61
N SER A 90 27.94 5.62 6.87
CA SER A 90 28.67 6.84 6.49
C SER A 90 27.79 8.07 6.70
N ALA A 91 28.36 9.27 6.52
CA ALA A 91 27.61 10.53 6.50
C ALA A 91 26.43 10.54 5.52
N GLY A 92 26.53 9.79 4.41
CA GLY A 92 25.47 9.68 3.43
C GLY A 92 24.42 8.59 3.74
N SER A 93 24.82 7.50 4.40
CA SER A 93 23.98 6.31 4.58
C SER A 93 23.36 6.18 5.99
N MET A 94 23.92 6.83 7.00
CA MET A 94 23.46 6.69 8.40
C MET A 94 21.97 7.00 8.57
N TRP A 95 21.43 7.95 7.82
CA TRP A 95 20.06 8.45 8.01
C TRP A 95 18.97 7.41 7.74
N TYR A 96 19.26 6.41 6.90
CA TYR A 96 18.37 5.27 6.67
C TYR A 96 18.37 4.30 7.84
N TYR A 97 19.50 4.18 8.52
CA TYR A 97 19.68 3.32 9.68
C TYR A 97 19.43 4.04 10.99
N TYR A 98 19.22 5.35 11.02
CA TYR A 98 19.16 6.11 12.27
C TYR A 98 17.98 5.67 13.15
N ARG A 99 18.26 5.24 14.39
CA ARG A 99 17.30 4.74 15.39
C ARG A 99 17.56 5.43 16.75
N PRO A 100 17.14 6.70 16.93
CA PRO A 100 17.41 7.45 18.15
C PRO A 100 16.69 6.89 19.39
N SER A 101 15.54 6.25 19.20
CA SER A 101 14.75 5.63 20.27
C SER A 101 15.25 4.23 20.66
N ARG A 102 16.26 3.69 19.97
CA ARG A 102 16.80 2.35 20.22
C ARG A 102 17.48 2.30 21.59
N SER A 103 17.28 1.18 22.29
CA SER A 103 18.01 0.88 23.53
C SER A 103 19.53 0.91 23.30
N GLY A 104 20.23 1.73 24.08
CA GLY A 104 21.68 1.93 23.99
C GLY A 104 22.09 3.15 23.18
N CYS A 105 21.17 3.80 22.47
CA CYS A 105 21.41 5.13 21.92
C CYS A 105 21.29 6.18 23.03
N SER A 106 22.28 7.06 23.12
CA SER A 106 22.30 8.17 24.09
C SER A 106 22.79 9.42 23.39
N LEU A 107 21.87 10.21 22.87
CA LEU A 107 22.15 11.47 22.19
C LEU A 107 22.44 12.57 23.20
N ALA A 108 23.51 13.34 23.00
CA ALA A 108 23.77 14.53 23.80
C ALA A 108 22.76 15.63 23.44
N GLU A 109 22.21 16.33 24.46
CA GLU A 109 21.23 17.41 24.27
C GLU A 109 21.74 18.54 23.35
N GLY A 110 23.06 18.78 23.38
CA GLY A 110 23.72 19.76 22.51
C GLY A 110 23.76 19.36 21.03
N ASP A 111 23.67 18.07 20.72
CA ASP A 111 23.87 17.56 19.35
C ASP A 111 22.56 17.41 18.59
N VAL A 112 21.41 17.45 19.27
CA VAL A 112 20.09 17.26 18.65
C VAL A 112 19.09 18.37 18.98
N VAL A 113 18.07 18.46 18.14
CA VAL A 113 16.89 19.31 18.31
C VAL A 113 15.66 18.41 18.18
N PRO A 114 14.81 18.30 19.24
CA PRO A 114 13.53 17.60 19.12
C PRO A 114 12.57 18.43 18.26
N ALA A 115 12.03 17.83 17.21
CA ALA A 115 11.01 18.41 16.35
C ALA A 115 9.72 17.60 16.48
N VAL A 116 8.69 18.21 17.06
CA VAL A 116 7.37 17.58 17.22
C VAL A 116 6.56 17.83 15.94
N ALA A 117 6.15 16.75 15.29
CA ALA A 117 5.24 16.76 14.16
C ALA A 117 3.85 16.34 14.61
N THR A 118 2.81 17.03 14.14
CA THR A 118 1.43 16.54 14.22
C THR A 118 1.23 15.45 13.18
N VAL A 119 0.48 14.42 13.53
CA VAL A 119 0.25 13.25 12.67
C VAL A 119 -1.26 13.01 12.56
N SER A 120 -1.71 12.78 11.32
CA SER A 120 -3.08 12.43 10.98
C SER A 120 -3.09 11.35 9.92
N VAL A 121 -4.21 10.63 9.80
CA VAL A 121 -4.42 9.70 8.68
C VAL A 121 -4.49 10.52 7.38
N SER A 122 -3.79 10.05 6.35
CA SER A 122 -3.78 10.67 5.04
C SER A 122 -5.08 10.34 4.28
N ASP A 123 -5.62 11.32 3.55
CA ASP A 123 -6.70 11.09 2.58
C ASP A 123 -6.24 10.18 1.43
N ILE A 124 -4.94 10.20 1.14
CA ILE A 124 -4.28 9.25 0.23
C ILE A 124 -4.14 7.92 0.97
N ASN A 125 -5.02 6.96 0.66
CA ASN A 125 -4.96 5.61 1.18
C ASN A 125 -5.56 4.59 0.20
N THR A 126 -5.09 3.34 0.29
CA THR A 126 -5.45 2.22 -0.58
C THR A 126 -6.80 1.56 -0.20
N THR A 127 -7.50 2.07 0.82
CA THR A 127 -8.68 1.38 1.38
C THR A 127 -9.78 1.23 0.34
N GLY A 128 -10.26 -0.01 0.16
CA GLY A 128 -11.35 -0.28 -0.76
C GLY A 128 -11.04 0.00 -2.24
N ARG A 129 -9.78 0.28 -2.59
CA ARG A 129 -9.36 0.54 -3.97
C ARG A 129 -9.09 -0.76 -4.71
N PHE A 130 -9.56 -0.84 -5.94
CA PHE A 130 -9.29 -1.96 -6.85
C PHE A 130 -8.18 -1.57 -7.83
N PRO A 131 -7.39 -2.53 -8.31
CA PRO A 131 -6.77 -2.43 -9.63
C PRO A 131 -7.82 -2.08 -10.70
N GLU A 132 -7.42 -1.40 -11.77
CA GLU A 132 -8.28 -1.13 -12.93
C GLU A 132 -8.46 -2.41 -13.77
N TYR A 133 -9.24 -3.38 -13.25
CA TYR A 133 -9.42 -4.70 -13.87
C TYR A 133 -9.97 -4.62 -15.30
N ASP A 134 -10.79 -3.62 -15.62
CA ASP A 134 -11.29 -3.37 -16.97
C ASP A 134 -10.17 -2.96 -17.93
N MET A 135 -9.15 -2.24 -17.46
CA MET A 135 -7.97 -1.91 -18.25
C MET A 135 -6.99 -3.08 -18.32
N VAL A 136 -6.74 -3.79 -17.21
CA VAL A 136 -5.89 -5.00 -17.18
C VAL A 136 -6.40 -6.09 -18.12
N TRP A 137 -7.72 -6.24 -18.24
CA TRP A 137 -8.35 -7.27 -19.07
C TRP A 137 -8.94 -6.72 -20.38
N ALA A 138 -8.54 -5.51 -20.80
CA ALA A 138 -9.12 -4.83 -21.97
C ALA A 138 -8.97 -5.63 -23.28
N ASP A 139 -7.96 -6.50 -23.36
CA ASP A 139 -7.69 -7.35 -24.52
C ASP A 139 -7.77 -8.86 -24.22
N ASP A 140 -8.49 -9.23 -23.16
CA ASP A 140 -8.69 -10.61 -22.71
C ASP A 140 -7.39 -11.37 -22.37
N ALA A 141 -6.28 -10.67 -22.12
CA ALA A 141 -5.00 -11.31 -21.83
C ALA A 141 -4.24 -10.61 -20.70
N LEU A 142 -3.99 -11.35 -19.60
CA LEU A 142 -3.11 -10.89 -18.54
C LEU A 142 -1.65 -11.20 -18.88
N ARG A 143 -0.83 -10.16 -19.08
CA ARG A 143 0.59 -10.24 -19.41
C ARG A 143 1.45 -9.77 -18.25
N VAL A 144 2.24 -10.69 -17.73
CA VAL A 144 3.09 -10.48 -16.55
C VAL A 144 4.56 -10.56 -16.94
N VAL A 145 5.34 -9.56 -16.51
CA VAL A 145 6.80 -9.53 -16.64
C VAL A 145 7.42 -9.59 -15.26
N ALA A 146 7.95 -10.73 -14.86
CA ALA A 146 8.54 -10.96 -13.54
C ALA A 146 10.08 -10.98 -13.64
N VAL A 147 10.73 -9.88 -13.30
CA VAL A 147 12.19 -9.75 -13.30
C VAL A 147 12.75 -10.08 -11.92
N TYR A 148 13.67 -11.03 -11.85
CA TYR A 148 14.41 -11.42 -10.65
C TYR A 148 15.86 -10.95 -10.77
N GLY A 149 16.28 -10.06 -9.87
CA GLY A 149 17.68 -9.70 -9.66
C GLY A 149 18.37 -10.72 -8.76
N LYS A 150 19.63 -11.04 -9.04
CA LYS A 150 20.46 -11.84 -8.12
C LYS A 150 20.80 -11.05 -6.86
N TYR A 151 21.10 -11.78 -5.79
CA TYR A 151 21.62 -11.15 -4.57
C TYR A 151 23.06 -10.68 -4.77
N GLU A 152 23.89 -11.51 -5.41
CA GLU A 152 25.27 -11.21 -5.82
C GLU A 152 25.40 -11.24 -7.36
N ASP A 153 25.90 -10.14 -7.93
CA ASP A 153 26.21 -10.07 -9.37
C ASP A 153 27.22 -11.18 -9.76
N GLY A 154 26.95 -11.87 -10.87
CA GLY A 154 27.80 -12.96 -11.36
C GLY A 154 27.63 -14.30 -10.63
N ALA A 155 26.77 -14.38 -9.61
CA ALA A 155 26.48 -15.65 -8.96
C ALA A 155 25.84 -16.65 -9.95
N THR A 156 26.19 -17.92 -9.79
CA THR A 156 25.69 -19.03 -10.62
C THR A 156 24.94 -20.11 -9.82
N SER A 157 25.09 -20.12 -8.50
CA SER A 157 24.40 -21.03 -7.57
C SER A 157 24.45 -20.49 -6.14
N GLY A 158 23.57 -20.97 -5.25
CA GLY A 158 23.55 -20.57 -3.83
C GLY A 158 23.16 -19.11 -3.57
N ASP A 159 22.55 -18.46 -4.57
CA ASP A 159 22.13 -17.06 -4.52
C ASP A 159 20.63 -16.95 -4.21
N ALA A 160 20.27 -16.04 -3.31
CA ALA A 160 18.88 -15.89 -2.85
C ALA A 160 17.92 -15.42 -3.97
N GLY A 161 18.42 -14.65 -4.94
CA GLY A 161 17.66 -14.22 -6.12
C GLY A 161 17.42 -15.36 -7.09
N ILE A 162 18.43 -16.21 -7.33
CA ILE A 162 18.29 -17.45 -8.11
C ILE A 162 17.28 -18.39 -7.45
N ASP A 163 17.35 -18.56 -6.13
CA ASP A 163 16.41 -19.39 -5.37
C ASP A 163 14.99 -18.81 -5.36
N GLY A 164 14.85 -17.48 -5.35
CA GLY A 164 13.59 -16.78 -5.54
C GLY A 164 12.98 -17.06 -6.91
N TYR A 165 13.77 -16.88 -7.98
CA TYR A 165 13.37 -17.16 -9.36
C TYR A 165 12.89 -18.61 -9.52
N ASN A 166 13.67 -19.59 -9.07
CA ASN A 166 13.30 -21.00 -9.16
C ASN A 166 11.99 -21.32 -8.43
N ARG A 167 11.79 -20.79 -7.22
CA ARG A 167 10.54 -20.98 -6.46
C ARG A 167 9.34 -20.32 -7.13
N PHE A 168 9.53 -19.18 -7.77
CA PHE A 168 8.49 -18.55 -8.57
C PHE A 168 8.08 -19.40 -9.76
N LEU A 169 9.04 -19.92 -10.53
CA LEU A 169 8.76 -20.79 -11.66
C LEU A 169 8.01 -22.06 -11.25
N ASP A 170 8.41 -22.67 -10.13
CA ASP A 170 7.72 -23.84 -9.58
C ASP A 170 6.30 -23.51 -9.12
N ALA A 171 6.08 -22.32 -8.54
CA ALA A 171 4.75 -21.86 -8.14
C ALA A 171 3.87 -21.57 -9.35
N MET A 172 4.38 -20.86 -10.36
CA MET A 172 3.66 -20.56 -11.60
C MET A 172 3.30 -21.82 -12.38
N ARG A 173 4.21 -22.80 -12.46
CA ARG A 173 3.90 -24.10 -13.08
C ARG A 173 2.71 -24.75 -12.39
N ARG A 174 2.72 -24.85 -11.06
CA ARG A 174 1.62 -25.46 -10.29
C ARG A 174 0.32 -24.69 -10.43
N GLU A 175 0.39 -23.37 -10.54
CA GLU A 175 -0.78 -22.51 -10.74
C GLU A 175 -1.43 -22.79 -12.10
N LEU A 176 -0.63 -22.95 -13.16
CA LEU A 176 -1.14 -22.99 -14.53
C LEU A 176 -1.22 -24.39 -15.16
N GLU A 177 -0.58 -25.42 -14.59
CA GLU A 177 -0.53 -26.77 -15.19
C GLU A 177 -1.89 -27.45 -15.36
N GLY A 178 -2.90 -27.01 -14.61
CA GLY A 178 -4.28 -27.49 -14.72
C GLY A 178 -5.12 -26.78 -15.78
N HIS A 179 -4.63 -25.68 -16.36
CA HIS A 179 -5.36 -24.87 -17.33
C HIS A 179 -5.20 -25.40 -18.76
N ASP A 180 -6.22 -25.15 -19.59
CA ASP A 180 -6.18 -25.53 -21.01
C ASP A 180 -5.06 -24.77 -21.75
N GLY A 181 -4.46 -25.42 -22.75
CA GLY A 181 -3.36 -24.83 -23.52
C GLY A 181 -2.09 -24.52 -22.73
N PHE A 182 -1.95 -25.02 -21.48
CA PHE A 182 -0.77 -24.80 -20.67
C PHE A 182 0.51 -25.19 -21.41
N SER A 183 1.47 -24.26 -21.48
CA SER A 183 2.78 -24.50 -22.08
C SER A 183 3.85 -23.63 -21.44
N THR A 184 5.10 -24.09 -21.57
CA THR A 184 6.29 -23.31 -21.19
C THR A 184 7.23 -23.15 -22.38
N GLU A 185 7.96 -22.04 -22.38
CA GLU A 185 9.09 -21.81 -23.27
C GLU A 185 10.34 -21.53 -22.42
N PRO A 186 11.37 -22.40 -22.45
CA PRO A 186 11.45 -23.64 -23.24
C PRO A 186 10.46 -24.74 -22.77
N ALA A 187 10.09 -25.64 -23.69
CA ALA A 187 9.15 -26.73 -23.40
C ALA A 187 9.68 -27.74 -22.37
N ASP A 188 10.97 -28.09 -22.45
CA ASP A 188 11.64 -29.02 -21.53
C ASP A 188 12.20 -28.29 -20.29
N LEU A 189 11.33 -27.56 -19.58
CA LEU A 189 11.74 -26.77 -18.43
C LEU A 189 12.13 -27.66 -17.24
N ARG A 190 13.40 -27.63 -16.86
CA ARG A 190 13.96 -28.41 -15.72
C ARG A 190 13.38 -27.98 -14.37
N SER A 191 13.52 -28.82 -13.35
CA SER A 191 13.38 -28.41 -11.96
C SER A 191 14.58 -27.52 -11.56
N ASN A 192 14.34 -26.31 -11.06
CA ASN A 192 15.37 -25.32 -10.70
C ASN A 192 16.30 -24.90 -11.86
N PRO A 193 15.78 -24.29 -12.93
CA PRO A 193 16.57 -23.88 -14.10
C PRO A 193 17.73 -22.93 -13.76
N GLY A 194 17.52 -22.00 -12.82
CA GLY A 194 18.50 -20.98 -12.46
C GLY A 194 19.08 -20.24 -13.66
N VAL A 195 20.40 -20.01 -13.64
CA VAL A 195 21.13 -19.27 -14.68
C VAL A 195 21.23 -19.98 -16.02
N GLU A 196 20.97 -21.30 -16.08
CA GLU A 196 21.00 -22.08 -17.32
C GLU A 196 19.75 -21.83 -18.19
N THR A 197 18.67 -21.32 -17.60
CA THR A 197 17.47 -20.88 -18.33
C THR A 197 16.97 -19.58 -17.68
N PRO A 198 17.65 -18.46 -18.00
CA PRO A 198 17.41 -17.17 -17.35
C PRO A 198 16.15 -16.48 -17.85
N GLU A 199 15.46 -17.01 -18.85
CA GLU A 199 14.14 -16.56 -19.27
C GLU A 199 13.22 -17.76 -19.45
N VAL A 200 12.02 -17.68 -18.87
CA VAL A 200 10.97 -18.69 -19.02
C VAL A 200 9.66 -17.98 -19.28
N THR A 201 8.94 -18.41 -20.31
CA THR A 201 7.56 -17.97 -20.56
C THR A 201 6.57 -19.07 -20.20
N PHE A 202 5.51 -18.74 -19.48
CA PHE A 202 4.33 -19.59 -19.25
C PHE A 202 3.15 -19.04 -20.03
N ARG A 203 2.34 -19.91 -20.61
CA ARG A 203 1.09 -19.54 -21.29
C ARG A 203 -0.01 -20.51 -20.90
N ALA A 204 -1.22 -20.00 -20.71
CA ALA A 204 -2.41 -20.82 -20.49
C ALA A 204 -3.69 -20.07 -20.89
N ASN A 205 -4.74 -20.82 -21.23
CA ASN A 205 -6.09 -20.31 -21.43
C ASN A 205 -6.82 -20.29 -20.08
N LEU A 206 -7.57 -19.22 -19.84
CA LEU A 206 -8.42 -19.04 -18.68
C LEU A 206 -9.90 -19.11 -19.09
N ASP A 207 -10.78 -19.13 -18.10
CA ASP A 207 -12.22 -19.14 -18.33
C ASP A 207 -12.69 -17.87 -19.06
N GLY A 208 -13.81 -17.98 -19.77
CA GLY A 208 -14.39 -16.85 -20.51
C GLY A 208 -13.62 -16.43 -21.76
N GLY A 209 -12.68 -17.25 -22.25
CA GLY A 209 -11.87 -16.93 -23.44
C GLY A 209 -10.64 -16.07 -23.15
N ARG A 210 -10.39 -15.78 -21.87
CA ARG A 210 -9.21 -15.05 -21.41
C ARG A 210 -7.95 -15.89 -21.51
N SER A 211 -6.80 -15.24 -21.46
CA SER A 211 -5.49 -15.90 -21.45
C SER A 211 -4.54 -15.27 -20.44
N ILE A 212 -3.48 -16.00 -20.09
CA ILE A 212 -2.38 -15.48 -19.28
C ILE A 212 -1.05 -15.82 -19.95
N GLU A 213 -0.17 -14.83 -20.04
CA GLU A 213 1.24 -14.99 -20.40
C GLU A 213 2.13 -14.43 -19.29
N VAL A 214 3.04 -15.24 -18.78
CA VAL A 214 4.00 -14.82 -17.74
C VAL A 214 5.42 -15.02 -18.24
N VAL A 215 6.17 -13.94 -18.42
CA VAL A 215 7.58 -13.97 -18.77
C VAL A 215 8.41 -13.68 -17.52
N ALA A 216 9.17 -14.67 -17.07
CA ALA A 216 10.08 -14.57 -15.94
C ALA A 216 11.52 -14.40 -16.45
N ILE A 217 12.25 -13.39 -15.95
CA ILE A 217 13.63 -13.11 -16.37
C ILE A 217 14.53 -13.04 -15.15
N LEU A 218 15.65 -13.77 -15.16
CA LEU A 218 16.72 -13.72 -14.16
C LEU A 218 17.89 -12.89 -14.69
N VAL A 219 18.25 -11.84 -13.95
CA VAL A 219 19.38 -10.95 -14.27
C VAL A 219 20.28 -10.77 -13.05
N ASP A 220 21.53 -10.39 -13.25
CA ASP A 220 22.39 -9.94 -12.14
C ASP A 220 21.73 -8.74 -11.45
N ASN A 221 21.51 -7.64 -12.19
CA ASN A 221 20.69 -6.53 -11.77
C ASN A 221 20.16 -5.74 -12.99
N VAL A 222 19.04 -5.04 -12.81
CA VAL A 222 18.37 -4.31 -13.90
C VAL A 222 19.12 -3.08 -14.39
N ARG A 223 20.12 -2.58 -13.65
CA ARG A 223 20.89 -1.39 -14.07
C ARG A 223 21.96 -1.77 -15.09
N THR A 224 22.61 -2.92 -14.91
CA THR A 224 23.77 -3.34 -15.71
C THR A 224 23.56 -4.63 -16.49
N ALA A 225 22.32 -5.14 -16.61
CA ALA A 225 21.98 -6.36 -17.37
C ALA A 225 22.31 -6.29 -18.88
N GLY A 226 22.65 -5.12 -19.40
CA GLY A 226 23.14 -4.93 -20.76
C GLY A 226 22.05 -4.88 -21.82
N ARG A 227 22.46 -4.65 -23.07
CA ARG A 227 21.56 -4.31 -24.18
C ARG A 227 20.53 -5.39 -24.51
N ALA A 228 20.87 -6.67 -24.36
CA ALA A 228 19.93 -7.77 -24.64
C ALA A 228 18.73 -7.74 -23.69
N PHE A 229 18.98 -7.49 -22.40
CA PHE A 229 17.90 -7.29 -21.43
C PHE A 229 17.12 -6.01 -21.73
N ASP A 230 17.80 -4.91 -22.04
CA ASP A 230 17.13 -3.62 -22.32
C ASP A 230 16.18 -3.73 -23.52
N ASP A 231 16.62 -4.37 -24.61
CA ASP A 231 15.80 -4.60 -25.80
C ASP A 231 14.62 -5.53 -25.49
N ARG A 232 14.84 -6.60 -24.71
CA ARG A 232 13.81 -7.58 -24.34
C ARG A 232 12.77 -7.00 -23.37
N TYR A 233 13.21 -6.33 -22.32
CA TYR A 233 12.32 -5.65 -21.37
C TYR A 233 11.54 -4.52 -22.06
N GLY A 234 12.20 -3.77 -22.95
CA GLY A 234 11.54 -2.76 -23.76
C GLY A 234 10.46 -3.35 -24.68
N GLU A 235 10.65 -4.55 -25.24
CA GLU A 235 9.60 -5.25 -25.98
C GLU A 235 8.43 -5.67 -25.06
N LEU A 236 8.73 -6.36 -23.96
CA LEU A 236 7.73 -6.92 -23.05
C LEU A 236 6.91 -5.85 -22.32
N SER A 237 7.52 -4.71 -21.99
CA SER A 237 6.82 -3.61 -21.29
C SER A 237 5.76 -2.93 -22.14
N THR A 238 5.76 -3.09 -23.46
CA THR A 238 4.83 -2.43 -24.40
C THR A 238 3.36 -2.82 -24.19
N ASN A 239 3.13 -3.98 -23.59
CA ASN A 239 1.82 -4.60 -23.40
C ASN A 239 1.70 -5.35 -22.05
N ALA A 240 2.62 -5.11 -21.12
CA ALA A 240 2.54 -5.72 -19.80
C ALA A 240 1.47 -5.04 -18.94
N ASP A 241 0.63 -5.83 -18.29
CA ASP A 241 -0.35 -5.36 -17.32
C ASP A 241 0.22 -5.40 -15.89
N LEU A 242 1.14 -6.35 -15.64
CA LEU A 242 1.87 -6.46 -14.38
C LEU A 242 3.37 -6.60 -14.63
N ILE A 243 4.16 -5.66 -14.12
CA ILE A 243 5.63 -5.75 -14.11
C ILE A 243 6.09 -5.88 -12.66
N VAL A 244 6.85 -6.92 -12.35
CA VAL A 244 7.37 -7.14 -10.99
C VAL A 244 8.88 -7.17 -11.01
N TYR A 245 9.51 -6.35 -10.18
CA TYR A 245 10.94 -6.44 -9.91
C TYR A 245 11.18 -7.03 -8.52
N ASN A 246 11.71 -8.25 -8.50
CA ASN A 246 12.09 -9.00 -7.30
C ASN A 246 13.62 -8.90 -7.11
N GLY A 247 14.07 -8.12 -6.14
CA GLY A 247 15.51 -7.97 -5.89
C GLY A 247 15.84 -6.89 -4.88
N HIS A 248 17.10 -6.46 -4.86
CA HIS A 248 17.56 -5.36 -4.01
C HIS A 248 16.77 -4.08 -4.28
N ALA A 249 16.46 -3.31 -3.22
CA ALA A 249 15.71 -2.06 -3.33
C ALA A 249 16.30 -1.07 -4.35
N GLY A 250 17.64 -1.03 -4.42
CA GLY A 250 18.39 -0.19 -5.35
C GLY A 250 18.24 1.32 -5.10
N LEU A 251 17.65 1.73 -3.98
CA LEU A 251 17.48 3.13 -3.58
C LEU A 251 16.91 4.00 -4.73
N GLY A 252 15.90 3.46 -5.43
CA GLY A 252 15.21 4.12 -6.55
C GLY A 252 15.92 3.98 -7.89
N ALA A 253 17.19 3.58 -7.93
CA ALA A 253 17.94 3.42 -9.18
C ALA A 253 17.37 2.29 -10.05
N ASN A 254 16.76 1.28 -9.44
CA ASN A 254 16.16 0.16 -10.17
C ASN A 254 14.85 0.58 -10.86
N ILE A 255 13.96 1.33 -10.19
CA ILE A 255 12.74 1.82 -10.85
C ILE A 255 13.06 2.81 -11.97
N ARG A 256 14.02 3.73 -11.75
CA ARG A 256 14.50 4.64 -12.81
C ARG A 256 15.06 3.88 -14.01
N ALA A 257 15.82 2.82 -13.78
CA ALA A 257 16.34 1.98 -14.86
C ALA A 257 15.20 1.32 -15.63
N LEU A 258 14.23 0.71 -14.95
CA LEU A 258 13.06 0.10 -15.58
C LEU A 258 12.23 1.13 -16.36
N ALA A 259 11.94 2.30 -15.78
CA ALA A 259 11.24 3.39 -16.45
C ALA A 259 11.93 3.83 -17.74
N SER A 260 13.26 3.98 -17.71
CA SER A 260 14.06 4.40 -18.88
C SER A 260 14.22 3.35 -19.97
N LYS A 261 14.14 2.06 -19.62
CA LYS A 261 14.34 0.92 -20.54
C LYS A 261 13.03 0.42 -21.12
N GLY A 262 11.92 0.67 -20.42
CA GLY A 262 10.59 0.30 -20.87
C GLY A 262 10.21 1.05 -22.14
N ARG A 263 9.33 0.44 -22.93
CA ARG A 263 8.64 1.11 -24.03
C ARG A 263 7.16 1.07 -23.67
N TRP A 264 6.54 2.24 -23.59
CA TRP A 264 5.20 2.40 -23.06
C TRP A 264 4.25 2.73 -24.21
N THR A 265 3.07 2.11 -24.21
CA THR A 265 2.04 2.36 -25.23
C THR A 265 1.00 3.33 -24.69
N GLN A 266 0.51 4.23 -25.55
CA GLN A 266 -0.61 5.11 -25.18
C GLN A 266 -1.84 4.27 -24.78
N GLY A 267 -2.47 4.62 -23.67
CA GLY A 267 -3.62 3.95 -23.07
C GLY A 267 -3.29 2.67 -22.30
N GLN A 268 -2.02 2.26 -22.24
CA GLN A 268 -1.61 1.09 -21.49
C GLN A 268 -1.64 1.40 -19.99
N TYR A 269 -2.51 0.71 -19.26
CA TYR A 269 -2.47 0.64 -17.81
C TYR A 269 -1.48 -0.44 -17.37
N ALA A 270 -0.56 -0.12 -16.47
CA ALA A 270 0.40 -1.08 -15.92
C ALA A 270 0.50 -0.99 -14.40
N ILE A 271 0.47 -2.14 -13.74
CA ILE A 271 0.78 -2.27 -12.32
C ILE A 271 2.25 -2.66 -12.21
N VAL A 272 3.05 -1.87 -11.49
CA VAL A 272 4.47 -2.12 -11.30
C VAL A 272 4.78 -2.38 -9.84
N PHE A 273 5.16 -3.62 -9.51
CA PHE A 273 5.54 -4.00 -8.15
C PHE A 273 7.05 -3.98 -7.96
N MET A 274 7.53 -2.96 -7.23
CA MET A 274 8.90 -2.85 -6.77
C MET A 274 9.08 -3.69 -5.49
N ASN A 275 9.21 -5.01 -5.66
CA ASN A 275 9.23 -5.99 -4.58
C ASN A 275 10.60 -6.13 -3.88
N GLY A 276 11.25 -5.00 -3.58
CA GLY A 276 12.48 -4.93 -2.77
C GLY A 276 12.20 -4.40 -1.35
N CYS A 277 13.20 -4.43 -0.47
CA CYS A 277 13.09 -3.83 0.87
C CYS A 277 12.84 -2.32 0.79
N ASP A 278 11.92 -1.81 1.62
CA ASP A 278 11.74 -0.38 1.88
C ASP A 278 11.61 0.48 0.60
N THR A 279 11.12 -0.09 -0.50
CA THR A 279 11.04 0.57 -1.81
C THR A 279 10.17 1.82 -1.78
N TYR A 280 9.18 1.89 -0.87
CA TYR A 280 8.36 3.08 -0.68
C TYR A 280 9.16 4.36 -0.36
N ALA A 281 10.30 4.24 0.32
CA ALA A 281 11.15 5.38 0.63
C ALA A 281 11.88 5.97 -0.58
N TYR A 282 11.97 5.20 -1.67
CA TYR A 282 12.95 5.41 -2.73
C TYR A 282 12.37 5.50 -4.13
N VAL A 283 11.12 5.11 -4.32
CA VAL A 283 10.41 5.33 -5.58
C VAL A 283 10.22 6.83 -5.77
N ASP A 284 10.53 7.29 -6.99
CA ASP A 284 10.34 8.66 -7.45
C ASP A 284 9.34 8.68 -8.62
N THR A 285 9.24 9.80 -9.32
CA THR A 285 8.27 10.00 -10.40
C THR A 285 8.63 9.31 -11.71
N ALA A 286 9.81 8.70 -11.84
CA ALA A 286 10.34 8.34 -13.16
C ALA A 286 9.44 7.42 -13.98
N LEU A 287 8.72 6.50 -13.35
CA LEU A 287 7.81 5.60 -14.04
C LEU A 287 6.51 6.31 -14.47
N TRP A 288 5.92 7.10 -13.57
CA TRP A 288 4.77 7.95 -13.89
C TRP A 288 5.11 8.95 -15.00
N ASP A 289 6.26 9.62 -14.94
CA ASP A 289 6.73 10.53 -15.98
C ASP A 289 6.88 9.82 -17.34
N ALA A 290 7.32 8.56 -17.34
CA ALA A 290 7.47 7.76 -18.56
C ALA A 290 6.11 7.36 -19.17
N HIS A 291 5.11 7.03 -18.34
CA HIS A 291 3.74 6.76 -18.79
C HIS A 291 3.02 8.05 -19.24
N ALA A 292 3.12 9.13 -18.47
CA ALA A 292 2.51 10.42 -18.83
C ALA A 292 3.07 10.98 -20.15
N ALA A 293 4.35 10.73 -20.45
CA ALA A 293 4.97 11.15 -21.71
C ALA A 293 4.30 10.55 -22.97
N VAL A 294 3.64 9.40 -22.87
CA VAL A 294 2.89 8.76 -23.97
C VAL A 294 1.37 8.94 -23.85
N ASN A 295 0.88 9.50 -22.74
CA ASN A 295 -0.54 9.66 -22.41
C ASN A 295 -0.89 11.14 -22.18
N PRO A 296 -1.16 11.92 -23.25
CA PRO A 296 -1.47 13.34 -23.12
C PRO A 296 -2.78 13.65 -22.38
N ASP A 297 -3.64 12.65 -22.17
CA ASP A 297 -4.89 12.71 -21.43
C ASP A 297 -4.73 12.45 -19.91
N ASP A 298 -3.53 12.05 -19.47
CA ASP A 298 -3.22 11.86 -18.05
C ASP A 298 -2.80 13.18 -17.39
N GLU A 299 -3.80 14.02 -17.06
CA GLU A 299 -3.56 15.34 -16.46
C GLU A 299 -2.92 15.26 -15.05
N ILE A 300 -3.13 14.16 -14.34
CA ILE A 300 -2.63 13.93 -12.97
C ILE A 300 -1.26 13.23 -12.99
N GLY A 301 -0.99 12.42 -14.01
CA GLY A 301 0.26 11.70 -14.23
C GLY A 301 0.29 10.28 -13.65
N THR A 302 -0.82 9.81 -13.08
CA THR A 302 -0.92 8.51 -12.39
C THR A 302 -1.92 7.54 -13.01
N ARG A 303 -2.79 8.01 -13.90
CA ARG A 303 -3.98 7.27 -14.39
C ARG A 303 -3.67 5.91 -14.98
N TYR A 304 -2.51 5.79 -15.60
CA TYR A 304 -2.10 4.61 -16.36
C TYR A 304 -1.01 3.78 -15.67
N ALA A 305 -0.65 4.11 -14.42
CA ALA A 305 0.39 3.37 -13.71
C ALA A 305 0.19 3.33 -12.20
N ASP A 306 -0.03 2.14 -11.67
CA ASP A 306 -0.04 1.86 -10.23
C ASP A 306 1.30 1.28 -9.80
N ILE A 307 1.91 1.83 -8.76
CA ILE A 307 3.19 1.35 -8.23
C ILE A 307 2.97 0.70 -6.87
N VAL A 308 3.10 -0.62 -6.82
CA VAL A 308 3.08 -1.39 -5.59
C VAL A 308 4.50 -1.39 -4.98
N MET A 309 4.60 -1.16 -3.67
CA MET A 309 5.86 -0.97 -2.96
C MET A 309 5.84 -1.63 -1.58
N ASN A 310 7.01 -1.94 -1.03
CA ASN A 310 7.15 -2.34 0.35
C ASN A 310 7.57 -1.13 1.21
N ALA A 311 6.81 -0.87 2.27
CA ALA A 311 7.15 0.08 3.33
C ALA A 311 8.05 -0.53 4.42
N MET A 312 8.11 -1.86 4.49
CA MET A 312 8.93 -2.62 5.42
C MET A 312 9.81 -3.64 4.66
N PRO A 313 10.81 -4.26 5.31
CA PRO A 313 11.73 -5.16 4.62
C PRO A 313 11.02 -6.31 3.88
N SER A 314 11.43 -6.53 2.63
CA SER A 314 11.02 -7.67 1.81
C SER A 314 12.20 -8.61 1.61
N TYR A 315 12.04 -9.86 2.01
CA TYR A 315 13.10 -10.86 1.88
C TYR A 315 12.97 -11.62 0.56
N PHE A 316 14.10 -11.95 -0.07
CA PHE A 316 14.16 -12.85 -1.23
C PHE A 316 13.38 -14.17 -1.01
N SER A 317 13.28 -14.64 0.23
CA SER A 317 12.47 -15.80 0.59
C SER A 317 10.97 -15.62 0.34
N ASN A 318 10.46 -14.39 0.44
CA ASN A 318 9.03 -14.07 0.43
C ASN A 318 8.58 -13.47 -0.90
N MET A 319 9.51 -12.87 -1.65
CA MET A 319 9.26 -12.23 -2.94
C MET A 319 8.44 -13.07 -3.95
N PRO A 320 8.72 -14.38 -4.14
CA PRO A 320 7.91 -15.21 -5.04
C PRO A 320 6.44 -15.31 -4.62
N ALA A 321 6.17 -15.50 -3.33
CA ALA A 321 4.81 -15.61 -2.82
C ALA A 321 4.05 -14.28 -2.95
N ALA A 322 4.71 -13.15 -2.69
CA ALA A 322 4.13 -11.83 -2.88
C ALA A 322 3.80 -11.56 -4.36
N THR A 323 4.68 -11.98 -5.28
CA THR A 323 4.42 -11.92 -6.74
C THR A 323 3.20 -12.77 -7.11
N MET A 324 3.11 -14.00 -6.59
CA MET A 324 1.96 -14.88 -6.83
C MET A 324 0.65 -14.29 -6.28
N ALA A 325 0.68 -13.58 -5.14
CA ALA A 325 -0.50 -12.95 -4.56
C ALA A 325 -1.10 -11.92 -5.53
N LEU A 326 -0.28 -11.06 -6.13
CA LEU A 326 -0.74 -10.11 -7.15
C LEU A 326 -1.28 -10.81 -8.40
N ILE A 327 -0.56 -11.81 -8.92
CA ILE A 327 -1.01 -12.56 -10.10
C ILE A 327 -2.38 -13.20 -9.84
N ARG A 328 -2.57 -13.89 -8.72
CA ARG A 328 -3.86 -14.50 -8.34
C ARG A 328 -4.95 -13.47 -8.12
N GLY A 329 -4.60 -12.32 -7.53
CA GLY A 329 -5.48 -11.18 -7.41
C GLY A 329 -6.03 -10.75 -8.76
N LEU A 330 -5.14 -10.47 -9.71
CA LEU A 330 -5.52 -10.04 -11.07
C LEU A 330 -6.25 -11.12 -11.87
N MET A 331 -5.93 -12.40 -11.65
CA MET A 331 -6.67 -13.53 -12.23
C MET A 331 -8.10 -13.67 -11.70
N SER A 332 -8.41 -13.11 -10.53
CA SER A 332 -9.75 -13.15 -9.92
C SER A 332 -10.73 -12.17 -10.59
N TYR A 333 -10.78 -12.11 -11.92
CA TYR A 333 -11.61 -11.13 -12.65
C TYR A 333 -13.12 -11.31 -12.41
N ASP A 334 -13.61 -12.54 -12.27
CA ASP A 334 -15.04 -12.79 -12.04
C ASP A 334 -15.47 -12.46 -10.60
N GLU A 335 -14.50 -12.41 -9.67
CA GLU A 335 -14.64 -11.99 -8.28
C GLU A 335 -13.52 -11.00 -7.93
N PRO A 336 -13.56 -9.77 -8.50
CA PRO A 336 -12.45 -8.83 -8.38
C PRO A 336 -12.11 -8.54 -6.93
N ARG A 337 -10.82 -8.38 -6.64
CA ARG A 337 -10.31 -8.13 -5.30
C ARG A 337 -9.76 -6.71 -5.18
N THR A 338 -10.01 -6.07 -4.04
CA THR A 338 -9.31 -4.82 -3.71
C THR A 338 -7.82 -5.09 -3.51
N TYR A 339 -6.99 -4.04 -3.62
CA TYR A 339 -5.57 -4.14 -3.26
C TYR A 339 -5.37 -4.66 -1.83
N GLU A 340 -6.19 -4.24 -0.86
CA GLU A 340 -6.12 -4.74 0.51
C GLU A 340 -6.39 -6.26 0.61
N GLN A 341 -7.37 -6.77 -0.14
CA GLN A 341 -7.67 -8.21 -0.20
C GLN A 341 -6.54 -8.99 -0.88
N ILE A 342 -5.90 -8.42 -1.91
CA ILE A 342 -4.71 -9.02 -2.54
C ILE A 342 -3.54 -9.06 -1.55
N PHE A 343 -3.30 -7.95 -0.83
CA PHE A 343 -2.18 -7.84 0.12
C PHE A 343 -2.36 -8.69 1.37
N HIS A 344 -3.58 -9.13 1.70
CA HIS A 344 -3.81 -10.10 2.78
C HIS A 344 -3.09 -11.43 2.55
N ASP A 345 -2.86 -11.80 1.28
CA ASP A 345 -2.14 -13.03 0.91
C ASP A 345 -0.60 -12.83 0.86
N ILE A 346 -0.12 -11.61 1.14
CA ILE A 346 1.31 -11.29 1.27
C ILE A 346 1.76 -11.48 2.72
N SER A 347 2.99 -11.98 2.91
CA SER A 347 3.58 -12.15 4.24
C SER A 347 3.47 -10.88 5.08
N SER A 348 2.92 -10.98 6.29
CA SER A 348 2.84 -9.86 7.25
C SER A 348 4.19 -9.22 7.64
N SER A 349 5.32 -9.85 7.27
CA SER A 349 6.65 -9.22 7.36
C SER A 349 6.83 -8.06 6.38
N GLN A 350 6.10 -8.10 5.27
CA GLN A 350 6.06 -7.04 4.25
C GLN A 350 4.85 -6.16 4.53
N VAL A 351 5.09 -4.87 4.72
CA VAL A 351 4.01 -3.88 4.71
C VAL A 351 3.93 -3.37 3.28
N VAL A 352 2.94 -3.84 2.53
CA VAL A 352 2.76 -3.50 1.12
C VAL A 352 1.70 -2.42 1.00
N LEU A 353 1.93 -1.50 0.08
CA LEU A 353 0.97 -0.46 -0.28
C LEU A 353 1.13 -0.11 -1.77
N VAL A 354 0.20 0.67 -2.29
CA VAL A 354 0.24 1.16 -3.68
C VAL A 354 0.23 2.70 -3.70
N SER A 355 0.71 3.25 -4.80
CA SER A 355 0.57 4.66 -5.15
C SER A 355 0.18 4.74 -6.63
N GLY A 356 -0.60 5.75 -6.99
CA GLY A 356 -1.23 5.84 -8.30
C GLY A 356 -2.72 5.53 -8.21
N GLU A 357 -3.12 4.61 -7.33
CA GLU A 357 -4.48 4.04 -7.28
C GLU A 357 -5.56 5.03 -6.81
N GLN A 358 -5.16 6.26 -6.48
CA GLN A 358 -6.04 7.30 -6.00
C GLN A 358 -7.04 7.73 -7.07
N ASP A 359 -6.65 7.65 -8.35
CA ASP A 359 -7.48 7.98 -9.51
C ASP A 359 -8.15 6.76 -10.16
N ASN A 360 -7.90 5.54 -9.65
CA ASN A 360 -8.59 4.34 -10.12
C ASN A 360 -10.10 4.47 -9.96
N THR A 361 -10.83 4.11 -11.02
CA THR A 361 -12.29 4.27 -11.12
C THR A 361 -13.06 2.96 -11.19
N TYR A 362 -12.39 1.83 -11.41
CA TYR A 362 -13.00 0.51 -11.53
C TYR A 362 -13.76 0.11 -10.27
N THR A 363 -14.96 -0.42 -10.49
CA THR A 363 -15.78 -1.06 -9.48
C THR A 363 -16.40 -2.35 -10.05
N PRO A 364 -16.45 -3.45 -9.29
CA PRO A 364 -17.05 -4.71 -9.75
C PRO A 364 -18.51 -4.51 -10.19
N GLY A 365 -18.85 -4.98 -11.39
CA GLY A 365 -20.21 -4.83 -11.96
C GLY A 365 -20.50 -3.47 -12.60
N GLY A 366 -19.53 -2.55 -12.60
CA GLY A 366 -19.66 -1.14 -13.02
C GLY A 366 -19.31 -0.85 -14.48
N GLY A 367 -19.75 -1.66 -15.44
CA GLY A 367 -19.63 -1.37 -16.88
C GLY A 367 -20.57 -0.26 -17.38
N GLY A 368 -20.69 0.84 -16.65
CA GLY A 368 -21.53 1.99 -17.00
C GLY A 368 -21.04 3.25 -16.30
N ASP A 369 -20.93 4.33 -17.08
CA ASP A 369 -20.75 5.75 -16.72
C ASP A 369 -20.93 6.05 -15.22
N PRO A 370 -19.97 6.73 -14.55
CA PRO A 370 -19.90 6.80 -13.09
C PRO A 370 -21.17 7.45 -12.54
N THR A 371 -22.08 6.60 -12.08
CA THR A 371 -23.09 7.05 -11.14
C THR A 371 -22.40 7.11 -9.79
N PRO A 372 -22.36 8.27 -9.12
CA PRO A 372 -21.75 8.37 -7.81
C PRO A 372 -22.37 7.29 -6.92
N VAL A 373 -21.53 6.44 -6.32
CA VAL A 373 -21.93 5.55 -5.22
C VAL A 373 -22.69 6.45 -4.26
N PRO A 374 -24.01 6.25 -4.06
CA PRO A 374 -24.74 7.12 -3.18
C PRO A 374 -24.11 6.95 -1.80
N THR A 375 -23.42 7.99 -1.34
CA THR A 375 -23.16 8.17 0.08
C THR A 375 -24.50 7.97 0.76
N TRP A 376 -24.56 6.99 1.67
CA TRP A 376 -25.81 6.75 2.37
C TRP A 376 -26.22 8.06 3.03
N GLY A 377 -27.34 8.63 2.57
CA GLY A 377 -27.82 9.96 2.96
C GLY A 377 -28.27 10.04 4.42
N GLY A 378 -27.93 9.03 5.21
CA GLY A 378 -28.38 8.80 6.56
C GLY A 378 -29.77 8.19 6.65
N ILE A 379 -30.19 7.97 7.89
CA ILE A 379 -31.57 7.71 8.25
C ILE A 379 -32.02 8.83 9.18
N THR A 380 -33.24 9.32 9.01
CA THR A 380 -33.87 10.26 9.95
C THR A 380 -35.32 9.84 10.12
N GLU A 381 -35.63 9.34 11.30
CA GLU A 381 -36.95 8.79 11.63
C GLU A 381 -37.40 9.34 12.98
N SER A 382 -38.70 9.31 13.25
CA SER A 382 -39.22 9.70 14.56
C SER A 382 -40.50 8.95 14.89
N GLY A 383 -40.81 8.84 16.18
CA GLY A 383 -42.01 8.15 16.62
C GLY A 383 -42.30 8.30 18.10
N ALA A 384 -43.44 7.75 18.52
CA ALA A 384 -43.82 7.63 19.92
C ALA A 384 -44.05 6.14 20.24
N LEU A 385 -43.68 5.72 21.45
CA LEU A 385 -43.73 4.35 21.92
C LEU A 385 -44.41 4.31 23.29
N ALA A 386 -45.40 3.43 23.48
CA ALA A 386 -45.85 3.09 24.82
C ALA A 386 -44.87 2.11 25.48
N ARG A 387 -45.04 1.88 26.78
CA ARG A 387 -44.21 0.91 27.52
C ARG A 387 -44.31 -0.48 26.89
N GLY A 388 -43.17 -1.01 26.44
CA GLY A 388 -43.03 -2.33 25.85
C GLY A 388 -43.19 -2.35 24.33
N ASP A 389 -43.56 -1.24 23.70
CA ASP A 389 -43.64 -1.14 22.24
C ASP A 389 -42.23 -1.09 21.62
N GLU A 390 -42.13 -1.61 20.40
CA GLU A 390 -40.91 -1.64 19.60
C GLU A 390 -41.21 -1.14 18.19
N THR A 391 -40.32 -0.30 17.66
CA THR A 391 -40.28 0.00 16.23
C THR A 391 -38.92 -0.40 15.66
N ARG A 392 -38.89 -0.77 14.38
CA ARG A 392 -37.72 -1.36 13.72
C ARG A 392 -37.41 -0.63 12.43
N PHE A 393 -36.12 -0.47 12.16
CA PHE A 393 -35.60 0.16 10.95
C PHE A 393 -34.49 -0.69 10.36
N GLU A 394 -34.25 -0.51 9.07
CA GLU A 394 -33.21 -1.21 8.32
C GLU A 394 -32.61 -0.22 7.33
N THR A 395 -31.28 -0.19 7.25
CA THR A 395 -30.59 0.58 6.21
C THR A 395 -30.58 -0.21 4.90
N PRO A 396 -30.34 0.44 3.75
CA PRO A 396 -29.84 -0.27 2.58
C PRO A 396 -28.57 -1.07 2.94
N THR A 397 -28.12 -1.96 2.06
CA THR A 397 -26.77 -2.53 2.18
C THR A 397 -25.77 -1.38 2.19
N LEU A 398 -25.09 -1.20 3.33
CA LEU A 398 -24.08 -0.18 3.52
C LEU A 398 -22.72 -0.77 3.18
N PRO A 399 -21.83 -0.04 2.50
CA PRO A 399 -20.48 -0.52 2.25
C PRO A 399 -19.70 -0.68 3.54
N ALA A 400 -18.61 -1.46 3.48
CA ALA A 400 -17.65 -1.54 4.58
C ALA A 400 -17.23 -0.14 5.05
N GLY A 401 -17.26 0.12 6.36
CA GLY A 401 -17.08 1.46 6.91
C GLY A 401 -17.63 1.60 8.32
N ARG A 402 -17.49 2.80 8.89
CA ARG A 402 -18.01 3.13 10.22
C ARG A 402 -19.28 3.97 10.10
N TYR A 403 -20.26 3.63 10.91
CA TYR A 403 -21.55 4.31 10.92
C TYR A 403 -21.96 4.59 12.36
N VAL A 404 -22.60 5.73 12.55
CA VAL A 404 -23.16 6.15 13.83
C VAL A 404 -24.67 6.22 13.72
N PHE A 405 -25.34 5.72 14.75
CA PHE A 405 -26.78 5.79 14.91
C PHE A 405 -27.08 6.36 16.28
N SER A 406 -27.96 7.35 16.35
CA SER A 406 -28.29 8.06 17.59
C SER A 406 -29.78 8.29 17.69
N ILE A 407 -30.30 8.22 18.91
CA ILE A 407 -31.65 8.68 19.22
C ILE A 407 -31.58 9.85 20.19
N THR A 408 -32.52 10.78 20.04
CA THR A 408 -32.83 11.82 21.02
C THR A 408 -34.33 11.83 21.27
N GLY A 409 -34.80 12.30 22.43
CA GLY A 409 -36.24 12.35 22.73
C GLY A 409 -36.56 12.50 24.21
N ASN A 410 -37.82 12.30 24.56
CA ASN A 410 -38.33 12.32 25.93
C ASN A 410 -38.70 10.91 26.40
N GLY A 411 -38.63 10.67 27.70
CA GLY A 411 -38.86 9.34 28.28
C GLY A 411 -37.61 8.47 28.23
N ASP A 412 -37.82 7.16 28.18
CA ASP A 412 -36.77 6.13 28.25
C ASP A 412 -36.95 5.17 27.07
N ALA A 413 -36.44 5.59 25.91
CA ALA A 413 -36.39 4.79 24.70
C ALA A 413 -34.98 4.22 24.51
N ASP A 414 -34.89 2.91 24.33
CA ASP A 414 -33.64 2.18 24.16
C ASP A 414 -33.36 1.88 22.68
N LEU A 415 -32.14 2.15 22.23
CA LEU A 415 -31.59 1.84 20.90
C LEU A 415 -30.83 0.52 20.92
N TYR A 416 -31.17 -0.34 19.95
CA TYR A 416 -30.48 -1.59 19.67
C TYR A 416 -30.05 -1.59 18.20
N VAL A 417 -28.77 -1.88 17.94
CA VAL A 417 -28.20 -1.95 16.59
C VAL A 417 -27.55 -3.31 16.38
N ARG A 418 -27.76 -3.90 15.20
CA ARG A 418 -27.14 -5.18 14.81
C ARG A 418 -26.88 -5.26 13.31
N ILE A 419 -25.73 -5.79 12.93
CA ILE A 419 -25.25 -5.94 11.55
C ILE A 419 -25.83 -7.23 10.94
N GLY A 420 -26.36 -7.14 9.73
CA GLY A 420 -26.81 -8.27 8.89
C GLY A 420 -28.03 -9.06 9.40
N SER A 421 -28.54 -8.78 10.60
CA SER A 421 -29.76 -9.40 11.13
C SER A 421 -30.47 -8.49 12.12
N ALA A 422 -31.79 -8.64 12.24
CA ALA A 422 -32.59 -7.86 13.18
C ALA A 422 -32.13 -8.05 14.65
N PRO A 423 -32.01 -6.95 15.43
CA PRO A 423 -31.70 -7.04 16.85
C PRO A 423 -32.88 -7.60 17.66
N THR A 424 -32.55 -8.22 18.80
CA THR A 424 -33.51 -8.58 19.85
C THR A 424 -33.04 -8.01 21.18
N THR A 425 -33.86 -8.09 22.21
CA THR A 425 -33.50 -7.64 23.57
C THR A 425 -32.33 -8.42 24.18
N GLY A 426 -31.96 -9.58 23.62
CA GLY A 426 -30.80 -10.38 24.05
C GLY A 426 -29.72 -10.57 22.98
N ALA A 427 -29.89 -10.04 21.76
CA ALA A 427 -28.92 -10.17 20.67
C ALA A 427 -28.81 -8.84 19.90
N TYR A 428 -27.70 -8.15 20.11
CA TYR A 428 -27.39 -6.84 19.55
C TYR A 428 -25.86 -6.69 19.49
N ASP A 429 -25.38 -5.87 18.55
CA ASP A 429 -23.95 -5.54 18.46
C ASP A 429 -23.64 -4.25 19.23
N CYS A 430 -24.61 -3.34 19.30
CA CYS A 430 -24.53 -2.15 20.14
C CYS A 430 -25.84 -1.83 20.86
N ARG A 431 -25.71 -1.49 22.15
CA ARG A 431 -26.79 -0.97 23.02
C ARG A 431 -26.17 -0.11 24.15
N PRO A 432 -26.42 1.21 24.22
CA PRO A 432 -25.72 2.10 25.15
C PRO A 432 -26.20 2.06 26.62
N TYR A 433 -27.41 1.57 26.91
CA TYR A 433 -27.94 1.41 28.28
C TYR A 433 -27.96 2.70 29.10
N LYS A 434 -28.45 3.79 28.51
CA LYS A 434 -28.76 5.00 29.27
C LYS A 434 -30.19 4.94 29.80
N SER A 435 -30.46 5.73 30.84
CA SER A 435 -31.79 5.84 31.45
C SER A 435 -32.63 6.97 30.83
N ASP A 436 -32.26 7.42 29.64
CA ASP A 436 -32.90 8.49 28.88
C ASP A 436 -32.84 8.19 27.38
N ALA A 437 -33.69 8.85 26.59
CA ALA A 437 -33.77 8.65 25.14
C ALA A 437 -32.60 9.28 24.33
N ASN A 438 -31.44 9.54 24.95
CA ASN A 438 -30.25 10.14 24.32
C ASN A 438 -29.13 9.12 24.11
N GLU A 439 -29.37 8.13 23.27
CA GLU A 439 -28.46 7.01 23.03
C GLU A 439 -27.69 7.14 21.72
N THR A 440 -26.47 6.60 21.67
CA THR A 440 -25.61 6.61 20.47
C THR A 440 -24.86 5.30 20.34
N CYS A 441 -24.90 4.70 19.16
CA CYS A 441 -24.26 3.47 18.79
C CYS A 441 -23.39 3.65 17.56
N GLU A 442 -22.14 3.20 17.65
CA GLU A 442 -21.24 3.09 16.51
C GLU A 442 -21.09 1.62 16.12
N VAL A 443 -21.13 1.36 14.81
CA VAL A 443 -20.88 0.04 14.23
C VAL A 443 -19.87 0.14 13.10
N GLU A 444 -19.04 -0.89 12.97
CA GLU A 444 -18.05 -1.03 11.91
C GLU A 444 -18.42 -2.25 11.06
N LEU A 445 -18.61 -2.04 9.76
CA LEU A 445 -18.88 -3.09 8.80
C LEU A 445 -17.56 -3.54 8.18
N ALA A 446 -17.23 -4.81 8.35
CA ALA A 446 -16.07 -5.43 7.71
C ALA A 446 -16.30 -5.75 6.22
N ALA A 447 -17.56 -5.79 5.80
CA ALA A 447 -18.01 -6.03 4.43
C ALA A 447 -19.41 -5.42 4.25
N ASP A 448 -19.84 -5.28 3.00
CA ASP A 448 -21.14 -4.73 2.64
C ASP A 448 -22.28 -5.50 3.34
N ALA A 449 -23.03 -4.80 4.19
CA ALA A 449 -24.12 -5.40 4.95
C ALA A 449 -25.19 -4.36 5.31
N PRO A 450 -26.46 -4.77 5.43
CA PRO A 450 -27.46 -3.91 6.05
C PRO A 450 -27.22 -3.81 7.57
N VAL A 451 -27.59 -2.68 8.15
CA VAL A 451 -27.64 -2.49 9.61
C VAL A 451 -29.10 -2.41 10.03
N HIS A 452 -29.48 -3.24 11.00
CA HIS A 452 -30.83 -3.28 11.54
C HIS A 452 -30.88 -2.59 12.89
N LEU A 453 -31.91 -1.77 13.08
CA LEU A 453 -32.14 -0.99 14.28
C LEU A 453 -33.48 -1.37 14.91
N MET A 454 -33.54 -1.31 16.23
CA MET A 454 -34.77 -1.39 17.01
C MET A 454 -34.75 -0.32 18.09
N VAL A 455 -35.83 0.45 18.16
CA VAL A 455 -36.07 1.41 19.25
C VAL A 455 -37.22 0.86 20.10
N ARG A 456 -37.01 0.77 21.42
CA ARG A 456 -37.95 0.15 22.36
C ARG A 456 -38.30 1.09 23.51
N GLY A 457 -39.57 1.29 23.80
CA GLY A 457 -40.02 2.12 24.92
C GLY A 457 -39.96 1.37 26.25
N TYR A 458 -39.02 1.72 27.14
CA TYR A 458 -39.04 1.23 28.52
C TYR A 458 -40.16 1.90 29.33
N THR A 459 -40.39 3.19 29.06
CA THR A 459 -41.58 3.96 29.48
C THR A 459 -42.26 4.60 28.26
N GLU A 460 -43.38 5.29 28.46
CA GLU A 460 -43.98 6.11 27.39
C GLU A 460 -42.98 7.17 26.94
N SER A 461 -42.58 7.14 25.67
CA SER A 461 -41.44 7.88 25.15
C SER A 461 -41.71 8.38 23.74
N ASP A 462 -41.05 9.47 23.35
CA ASP A 462 -40.87 9.86 21.95
C ASP A 462 -39.39 9.75 21.57
N PHE A 463 -39.10 9.55 20.28
CA PHE A 463 -37.74 9.49 19.79
C PHE A 463 -37.61 10.15 18.41
N SER A 464 -36.42 10.68 18.15
CA SER A 464 -35.90 11.05 16.84
C SER A 464 -34.61 10.27 16.63
N LEU A 465 -34.62 9.35 15.67
CA LEU A 465 -33.50 8.55 15.23
C LEU A 465 -32.77 9.26 14.10
N MET A 466 -31.46 9.36 14.21
CA MET A 466 -30.55 9.79 13.15
C MET A 466 -29.46 8.75 12.95
N GLY A 467 -29.04 8.51 11.72
CA GLY A 467 -27.82 7.77 11.45
C GLY A 467 -27.06 8.34 10.27
N SER A 468 -25.74 8.20 10.28
CA SER A 468 -24.84 8.69 9.23
C SER A 468 -23.59 7.81 9.12
N SER A 469 -22.91 7.88 7.98
CA SER A 469 -21.52 7.44 7.89
C SER A 469 -20.62 8.36 8.73
N LEU A 470 -19.53 7.80 9.27
CA LEU A 470 -18.47 8.54 9.97
C LEU A 470 -17.30 8.87 9.05
#